data_AF-A0A6I9ZBL8-F1
#
_entry.id   AF-A0A6I9ZBL8-F1
#
_cell.length_a   1.000
_cell.length_b   1.000
_cell.length_c   1.000
_cell.angle_alpha   90.00
_cell.angle_beta   90.00
_cell.angle_gamma   90.00
#
_symmetry.space_group_name_H-M   'P 1'
#
loop_
_entity.id
_entity.type
_entity.pdbx_description
1 polymer ?
#
loop_
_entity_poly.entity_id
_entity_poly.type
_entity_poly.pdbx_seq_one_letter_code
_entity_poly.pdbx_strand_id
1 'polypeptide(L)'
;MEAATGQEVDLCLECIEWAKSEKRTFLRQALEARLVSLYFDTKRYQEALQLGSQLLRELKKMDDKALLVEVQLLESKTYHALSNLPKARAALTSARTTANAIYCPPKLQAALDMQSGIIHAAEEKDWKTAYSYFYEAFEGNDSIDNPKAITALKYMLLCKIMLNSPEDVQALVSGKLALRYAGRQTEALKCVAQASKNRSLADFEKALTDYKVELRDDPIINTHLAKLYDNLLEQNLIRVIEPFSRVQIEHISSLIKLSKAEVERKLSQMILDKKFHGILDQGEGVLIIFDEPPVDKTYEAALETIQNMSKVVDSLYNKAKKLT
;
A
#
# COMPACT_ATOMS: atom_id res chain seq x y z
N MET A 1 21.80 11.41 5.88
CA MET A 1 22.22 12.54 5.06
C MET A 1 21.32 12.50 3.84
N GLU A 2 20.40 13.46 3.76
CA GLU A 2 19.54 13.65 2.60
C GLU A 2 20.38 14.36 1.53
N ALA A 3 20.63 13.68 0.43
CA ALA A 3 21.49 14.14 -0.65
C ALA A 3 20.80 15.28 -1.43
N ALA A 4 21.07 16.53 -1.08
CA ALA A 4 20.35 17.69 -1.61
C ALA A 4 21.09 18.45 -2.72
N THR A 5 22.42 18.29 -2.88
CA THR A 5 23.23 19.27 -3.61
C THR A 5 23.89 18.80 -4.90
N GLY A 6 23.68 17.57 -5.38
CA GLY A 6 24.26 17.06 -6.64
C GLY A 6 25.78 16.84 -6.61
N GLN A 7 26.52 17.64 -5.85
CA GLN A 7 27.94 17.52 -5.56
C GLN A 7 28.32 16.17 -4.93
N GLU A 8 27.40 15.56 -4.16
CA GLU A 8 27.61 14.23 -3.58
C GLU A 8 27.73 13.13 -4.67
N VAL A 9 27.00 13.30 -5.78
CA VAL A 9 27.05 12.38 -6.92
C VAL A 9 28.37 12.56 -7.65
N ASP A 10 28.76 13.80 -7.93
CA ASP A 10 30.02 14.12 -8.62
C ASP A 10 31.23 13.61 -7.84
N LEU A 11 31.26 13.82 -6.51
CA LEU A 11 32.31 13.30 -5.64
C LEU A 11 32.35 11.76 -5.63
N CYS A 12 31.19 11.09 -5.64
CA CYS A 12 31.15 9.63 -5.72
C CYS A 12 31.68 9.13 -7.07
N LEU A 13 31.41 9.83 -8.17
CA LEU A 13 31.94 9.50 -9.48
C LEU A 13 33.47 9.65 -9.52
N GLU A 14 34.02 10.75 -8.99
CA GLU A 14 35.48 10.95 -8.86
C GLU A 14 36.13 9.84 -8.01
N CYS A 15 35.52 9.49 -6.88
CA CYS A 15 35.99 8.38 -6.04
C CYS A 15 35.99 7.03 -6.78
N ILE A 16 34.97 6.78 -7.62
CA ILE A 16 34.87 5.56 -8.42
C ILE A 16 35.94 5.54 -9.52
N GLU A 17 36.20 6.67 -10.18
CA GLU A 17 37.28 6.78 -11.17
C GLU A 17 38.65 6.52 -10.54
N TRP A 18 38.91 7.10 -9.36
CA TRP A 18 40.12 6.83 -8.60
C TRP A 18 40.25 5.36 -8.18
N ALA A 19 39.14 4.74 -7.72
CA ALA A 19 39.15 3.32 -7.38
C ALA A 19 39.42 2.43 -8.61
N LYS A 20 38.99 2.85 -9.80
CA LYS A 20 39.30 2.18 -11.08
C LYS A 20 40.77 2.35 -11.47
N SER A 21 41.35 3.54 -11.31
CA SER A 21 42.77 3.77 -11.61
C SER A 21 43.70 2.96 -10.69
N GLU A 22 43.34 2.87 -9.41
CA GLU A 22 44.05 2.08 -8.39
C GLU A 22 43.72 0.58 -8.43
N LYS A 23 42.82 0.14 -9.32
CA LYS A 23 42.36 -1.27 -9.46
C LYS A 23 41.79 -1.89 -8.18
N ARG A 24 41.16 -1.09 -7.31
CA ARG A 24 40.56 -1.55 -6.05
C ARG A 24 39.10 -1.97 -6.26
N THR A 25 38.90 -3.25 -6.59
CA THR A 25 37.57 -3.79 -6.95
C THR A 25 36.53 -3.72 -5.83
N PHE A 26 36.89 -4.13 -4.60
CA PHE A 26 35.97 -4.11 -3.46
C PHE A 26 35.53 -2.69 -3.08
N LEU A 27 36.47 -1.74 -3.08
CA LEU A 27 36.18 -0.33 -2.79
C LEU A 27 35.27 0.27 -3.86
N ARG A 28 35.54 -0.02 -5.14
CA ARG A 28 34.67 0.42 -6.24
C ARG A 28 33.24 -0.08 -6.05
N GLN A 29 33.04 -1.35 -5.71
CA GLN A 29 31.70 -1.93 -5.53
C GLN A 29 30.94 -1.29 -4.37
N ALA A 30 31.61 -1.02 -3.25
CA ALA A 30 31.02 -0.29 -2.12
C ALA A 30 30.63 1.14 -2.51
N LEU A 31 31.48 1.84 -3.28
CA LEU A 31 31.18 3.17 -3.80
C LEU A 31 30.03 3.15 -4.82
N GLU A 32 29.94 2.13 -5.67
CA GLU A 32 28.83 1.95 -6.61
C GLU A 32 27.51 1.66 -5.88
N ALA A 33 27.51 0.85 -4.82
CA ALA A 33 26.32 0.65 -3.98
C ALA A 33 25.87 1.96 -3.29
N ARG A 34 26.84 2.76 -2.83
CA ARG A 34 26.57 4.10 -2.29
C ARG A 34 25.99 5.03 -3.35
N LEU A 35 26.52 5.00 -4.58
CA LEU A 35 26.03 5.78 -5.71
C LEU A 35 24.60 5.39 -6.10
N VAL A 36 24.26 4.09 -6.10
CA VAL A 36 22.87 3.63 -6.30
C VAL A 36 21.93 4.22 -5.24
N SER A 37 22.36 4.28 -3.98
CA SER A 37 21.58 4.92 -2.91
C SER A 37 21.37 6.42 -3.17
N LEU A 38 22.42 7.13 -3.62
CA LEU A 38 22.31 8.56 -3.96
C LEU A 38 21.41 8.81 -5.18
N TYR A 39 21.45 7.94 -6.18
CA TYR A 39 20.52 8.01 -7.31
C TYR A 39 19.07 7.76 -6.88
N PHE A 40 18.85 6.88 -5.92
CA PHE A 40 17.52 6.70 -5.33
C PHE A 40 17.05 7.97 -4.60
N ASP A 41 17.90 8.57 -3.77
CA ASP A 41 17.58 9.79 -3.00
C ASP A 41 17.31 11.00 -3.93
N THR A 42 18.05 11.12 -5.04
CA THR A 42 17.87 12.15 -6.07
C THR A 42 16.76 11.83 -7.09
N LYS A 43 16.01 10.74 -6.90
CA LYS A 43 14.92 10.25 -7.77
C LYS A 43 15.34 9.87 -9.20
N ARG A 44 16.62 9.60 -9.44
CA ARG A 44 17.16 9.10 -10.72
C ARG A 44 17.03 7.58 -10.82
N TYR A 45 15.80 7.09 -10.89
CA TYR A 45 15.51 5.65 -10.79
C TYR A 45 16.05 4.81 -11.96
N GLN A 46 16.12 5.36 -13.17
CA GLN A 46 16.64 4.62 -14.34
C GLN A 46 18.14 4.37 -14.23
N GLU A 47 18.91 5.40 -13.86
CA GLU A 47 20.36 5.30 -13.65
C GLU A 47 20.67 4.34 -12.48
N ALA A 48 19.90 4.42 -11.39
CA ALA A 48 20.00 3.49 -10.25
C ALA A 48 19.81 2.02 -10.67
N LEU A 49 18.80 1.73 -11.50
CA LEU A 49 18.54 0.37 -11.98
C LEU A 49 19.62 -0.15 -12.93
N GLN A 50 20.13 0.70 -13.81
CA GLN A 50 21.21 0.32 -14.74
C GLN A 50 22.49 -0.04 -13.97
N LEU A 51 22.91 0.83 -13.05
CA LEU A 51 24.09 0.60 -12.22
C LEU A 51 23.88 -0.59 -11.27
N GLY A 52 22.71 -0.69 -10.62
CA GLY A 52 22.36 -1.82 -9.76
C GLY A 52 22.38 -3.17 -10.50
N SER A 53 21.84 -3.22 -11.73
CA SER A 53 21.85 -4.44 -12.55
C SER A 53 23.26 -4.88 -12.95
N GLN A 54 24.17 -3.94 -13.22
CA GLN A 54 25.58 -4.23 -13.48
C GLN A 54 26.25 -4.79 -12.23
N LEU A 55 26.09 -4.09 -11.10
CA LEU A 55 26.67 -4.47 -9.82
C LEU A 55 26.18 -5.84 -9.34
N LEU A 56 24.90 -6.17 -9.50
CA LEU A 56 24.34 -7.48 -9.14
C LEU A 56 24.95 -8.64 -9.95
N ARG A 57 25.32 -8.42 -11.22
CA ARG A 57 25.98 -9.48 -12.02
C ARG A 57 27.39 -9.76 -11.52
N GLU A 58 28.07 -8.76 -10.98
CA GLU A 58 29.40 -8.90 -10.40
C GLU A 58 29.31 -9.52 -9.00
N LEU A 59 28.45 -8.98 -8.13
CA LEU A 59 28.30 -9.44 -6.74
C LEU A 59 27.81 -10.89 -6.65
N LYS A 60 26.99 -11.38 -7.60
CA LYS A 60 26.58 -12.79 -7.66
C LYS A 60 27.74 -13.77 -7.90
N LYS A 61 28.87 -13.30 -8.44
CA LYS A 61 30.07 -14.12 -8.66
C LYS A 61 31.04 -14.09 -7.47
N MET A 62 30.77 -13.23 -6.48
CA MET A 62 31.60 -13.00 -5.30
C MET A 62 30.88 -13.50 -4.04
N ASP A 63 31.61 -13.64 -2.93
CA ASP A 63 31.06 -14.15 -1.66
C ASP A 63 30.65 -13.04 -0.67
N ASP A 64 30.75 -11.76 -1.05
CA ASP A 64 30.25 -10.64 -0.24
C ASP A 64 28.72 -10.55 -0.34
N LYS A 65 28.07 -11.40 0.45
CA LYS A 65 26.61 -11.52 0.52
C LYS A 65 25.96 -10.34 1.23
N ALA A 66 26.67 -9.64 2.12
CA ALA A 66 26.10 -8.51 2.84
C ALA A 66 25.87 -7.32 1.90
N LEU A 67 26.87 -7.00 1.07
CA LEU A 67 26.74 -5.97 0.04
C LEU A 67 25.71 -6.37 -1.04
N LEU A 68 25.63 -7.66 -1.38
CA LEU A 68 24.63 -8.19 -2.30
C LEU A 68 23.19 -7.92 -1.80
N VAL A 69 22.91 -8.20 -0.52
CA VAL A 69 21.59 -7.94 0.09
C VAL A 69 21.26 -6.44 0.07
N GLU A 70 22.23 -5.57 0.35
CA GLU A 70 22.02 -4.12 0.33
C GLU A 70 21.63 -3.62 -1.07
N VAL A 71 22.30 -4.10 -2.12
CA VAL A 71 21.99 -3.72 -3.51
C VAL A 71 20.65 -4.31 -3.96
N GLN A 72 20.33 -5.55 -3.61
CA GLN A 72 19.01 -6.15 -3.90
C GLN A 72 17.87 -5.41 -3.20
N LEU A 73 18.10 -4.94 -1.97
CA LEU A 73 17.13 -4.12 -1.23
C LEU A 73 16.92 -2.76 -1.89
N LEU A 74 17.99 -2.10 -2.37
CA LEU A 74 17.89 -0.84 -3.13
C LEU A 74 17.17 -1.04 -4.47
N GLU A 75 17.42 -2.16 -5.15
CA GLU A 75 16.70 -2.52 -6.37
C GLU A 75 15.19 -2.68 -6.09
N SER A 76 14.82 -3.40 -5.02
CA SER A 76 13.42 -3.54 -4.59
C SER A 76 12.76 -2.18 -4.32
N LYS A 77 13.44 -1.29 -3.59
CA LYS A 77 12.95 0.08 -3.33
C LYS A 77 12.77 0.90 -4.60
N THR A 78 13.71 0.78 -5.53
CA THR A 78 13.67 1.52 -6.80
C THR A 78 12.52 1.05 -7.69
N TYR A 79 12.31 -0.27 -7.80
CA TYR A 79 11.14 -0.80 -8.51
C TYR A 79 9.82 -0.43 -7.84
N HIS A 80 9.77 -0.39 -6.50
CA HIS A 80 8.60 0.07 -5.78
C HIS A 80 8.30 1.55 -6.07
N ALA A 81 9.32 2.42 -6.08
CA ALA A 81 9.16 3.83 -6.44
C ALA A 81 8.65 4.03 -7.87
N LEU A 82 9.02 3.14 -8.80
CA LEU A 82 8.50 3.09 -10.17
C LEU A 82 7.14 2.38 -10.30
N SER A 83 6.51 2.01 -9.18
CA SER A 83 5.23 1.26 -9.13
C SER A 83 5.27 -0.12 -9.81
N ASN A 84 6.45 -0.73 -9.99
CA ASN A 84 6.59 -2.09 -10.51
C ASN A 84 6.64 -3.11 -9.36
N LEU A 85 5.47 -3.43 -8.80
CA LEU A 85 5.34 -4.31 -7.63
C LEU A 85 5.86 -5.74 -7.87
N PRO A 86 5.59 -6.42 -9.01
CA PRO A 86 6.06 -7.79 -9.21
C PRO A 86 7.59 -7.90 -9.20
N LYS A 87 8.30 -6.94 -9.81
CA LYS A 87 9.76 -6.92 -9.79
C LYS A 87 10.32 -6.51 -8.43
N ALA A 88 9.68 -5.55 -7.75
CA ALA A 88 10.08 -5.16 -6.41
C ALA A 88 10.00 -6.33 -5.43
N ARG A 89 8.94 -7.15 -5.54
CA ARG A 89 8.76 -8.38 -4.75
C ARG A 89 9.82 -9.43 -5.10
N ALA A 90 10.04 -9.69 -6.38
CA ALA A 90 11.05 -10.67 -6.80
C ALA A 90 12.46 -10.30 -6.27
N ALA A 91 12.83 -9.02 -6.34
CA ALA A 91 14.09 -8.52 -5.78
C ALA A 91 14.15 -8.69 -4.25
N LEU A 92 13.04 -8.41 -3.53
CA LEU A 92 12.96 -8.61 -2.09
C LEU A 92 13.04 -10.09 -1.68
N THR A 93 12.36 -10.99 -2.40
CA THR A 93 12.45 -12.43 -2.16
C THR A 93 13.89 -12.90 -2.32
N SER A 94 14.58 -12.46 -3.37
CA SER A 94 16.01 -12.72 -3.56
C SER A 94 16.85 -12.18 -2.40
N ALA A 95 16.58 -10.96 -1.94
CA ALA A 95 17.29 -10.34 -0.81
C ALA A 95 17.12 -11.14 0.49
N ARG A 96 15.90 -11.63 0.78
CA ARG A 96 15.63 -12.45 1.97
C ARG A 96 16.31 -13.82 1.89
N THR A 97 16.32 -14.47 0.74
CA THR A 97 17.04 -15.74 0.56
C THR A 97 18.54 -15.57 0.80
N THR A 98 19.14 -14.49 0.30
CA THR A 98 20.55 -14.18 0.53
C THR A 98 20.80 -13.79 1.99
N ALA A 99 19.89 -13.03 2.61
CA ALA A 99 19.97 -12.63 4.01
C ALA A 99 19.96 -13.83 4.97
N ASN A 100 19.15 -14.86 4.70
CA ASN A 100 19.12 -16.09 5.50
C ASN A 100 20.43 -16.89 5.46
N ALA A 101 21.26 -16.69 4.43
CA ALA A 101 22.54 -17.37 4.28
C ALA A 101 23.67 -16.71 5.08
N ILE A 102 23.40 -15.56 5.72
CA ILE A 102 24.38 -14.80 6.50
C ILE A 102 23.76 -14.33 7.83
N TYR A 103 24.61 -14.00 8.79
CA TYR A 103 24.16 -13.25 9.95
C TYR A 103 24.04 -11.77 9.57
N CYS A 104 22.81 -11.34 9.25
CA CYS A 104 22.55 -9.97 8.82
C CYS A 104 22.72 -8.97 9.97
N PRO A 105 23.39 -7.82 9.74
CA PRO A 105 23.40 -6.73 10.71
C PRO A 105 21.97 -6.30 11.05
N PRO A 106 21.65 -6.00 12.33
CA PRO A 106 20.31 -5.62 12.76
C PRO A 106 19.69 -4.46 11.95
N LYS A 107 20.51 -3.49 11.54
CA LYS A 107 20.07 -2.37 10.68
C LYS A 107 19.62 -2.82 9.28
N LEU A 108 20.29 -3.80 8.69
CA LEU A 108 19.96 -4.33 7.36
C LEU A 108 18.72 -5.22 7.45
N GLN A 109 18.63 -6.06 8.49
CA GLN A 109 17.46 -6.88 8.79
C GLN A 109 16.21 -6.01 8.95
N ALA A 110 16.26 -4.98 9.81
CA ALA A 110 15.14 -4.06 9.99
C ALA A 110 14.74 -3.32 8.70
N ALA A 111 15.69 -3.07 7.79
CA ALA A 111 15.40 -2.46 6.50
C ALA A 111 14.74 -3.44 5.50
N LEU A 112 15.07 -4.73 5.56
CA LEU A 112 14.39 -5.80 4.81
C LEU A 112 12.96 -5.99 5.30
N ASP A 113 12.75 -6.02 6.62
CA ASP A 113 11.43 -6.20 7.22
C ASP A 113 10.54 -4.97 6.93
N MET A 114 11.10 -3.75 7.02
CA MET A 114 10.40 -2.53 6.60
C MET A 114 9.95 -2.59 5.13
N GLN A 115 10.83 -3.02 4.22
CA GLN A 115 10.49 -3.15 2.80
C GLN A 115 9.46 -4.25 2.56
N SER A 116 9.53 -5.35 3.33
CA SER A 116 8.54 -6.43 3.29
C SER A 116 7.16 -5.92 3.67
N GLY A 117 7.06 -5.18 4.79
CA GLY A 117 5.80 -4.56 5.21
C GLY A 117 5.21 -3.63 4.15
N ILE A 118 6.04 -2.81 3.49
CA ILE A 118 5.60 -1.89 2.42
C ILE A 118 5.04 -2.65 1.22
N ILE A 119 5.70 -3.72 0.77
CA ILE A 119 5.23 -4.50 -0.38
C ILE A 119 3.92 -5.22 -0.06
N HIS A 120 3.81 -5.85 1.13
CA HIS A 120 2.56 -6.50 1.56
C HIS A 120 1.41 -5.49 1.71
N ALA A 121 1.69 -4.29 2.23
CA ALA A 121 0.71 -3.19 2.31
C ALA A 121 0.28 -2.66 0.93
N ALA A 122 1.20 -2.59 -0.03
CA ALA A 122 0.93 -2.05 -1.36
C ALA A 122 0.19 -3.04 -2.28
N GLU A 123 0.56 -4.32 -2.25
CA GLU A 123 0.13 -5.33 -3.23
C GLU A 123 -1.02 -6.23 -2.73
N GLU A 124 -0.91 -6.74 -1.50
CA GLU A 124 -1.79 -7.85 -1.03
C GLU A 124 -2.96 -7.38 -0.16
N LYS A 125 -3.01 -6.10 0.22
CA LYS A 125 -3.91 -5.56 1.26
C LYS A 125 -3.87 -6.40 2.55
N ASP A 126 -2.80 -7.17 2.78
CA ASP A 126 -2.62 -7.98 3.97
C ASP A 126 -1.93 -7.14 5.06
N TRP A 127 -2.74 -6.34 5.71
CA TRP A 127 -2.33 -5.44 6.78
C TRP A 127 -1.89 -6.18 8.05
N LYS A 128 -2.31 -7.44 8.23
CA LYS A 128 -1.92 -8.24 9.41
C LYS A 128 -0.47 -8.67 9.28
N THR A 129 -0.11 -9.23 8.14
CA THR A 129 1.28 -9.64 7.86
C THR A 129 2.19 -8.43 7.75
N ALA A 130 1.74 -7.35 7.11
CA ALA A 130 2.50 -6.10 7.05
C ALA A 130 2.79 -5.53 8.46
N TYR A 131 1.80 -5.56 9.37
CA TYR A 131 2.00 -5.12 10.75
C TYR A 131 3.10 -5.91 11.46
N SER A 132 3.12 -7.25 11.32
CA SER A 132 4.16 -8.09 11.94
C SER A 132 5.56 -7.71 11.46
N TYR A 133 5.74 -7.50 10.15
CA TYR A 133 7.02 -7.05 9.60
C TYR A 133 7.41 -5.64 10.08
N PHE A 134 6.46 -4.72 10.19
CA PHE A 134 6.76 -3.39 10.73
C PHE A 134 7.09 -3.43 12.23
N TYR A 135 6.49 -4.34 12.99
CA TYR A 135 6.79 -4.55 14.40
C TYR A 135 8.23 -5.06 14.59
N GLU A 136 8.64 -6.08 13.85
CA GLU A 136 10.03 -6.58 13.86
C GLU A 136 11.03 -5.48 13.43
N ALA A 137 10.69 -4.70 12.40
CA ALA A 137 11.49 -3.56 11.98
C ALA A 137 11.57 -2.45 13.05
N PHE A 138 10.52 -2.26 13.84
CA PHE A 138 10.49 -1.29 14.93
C PHE A 138 11.40 -1.74 16.08
N GLU A 139 11.27 -2.98 16.56
CA GLU A 139 12.13 -3.52 17.63
C GLU A 139 13.61 -3.53 17.20
N GLY A 140 13.88 -3.89 15.94
CA GLY A 140 15.22 -3.87 15.38
C GLY A 140 15.81 -2.47 15.28
N ASN A 141 15.03 -1.44 14.99
CA ASN A 141 15.51 -0.06 14.95
C ASN A 141 15.59 0.62 16.33
N ASP A 142 14.69 0.28 17.26
CA ASP A 142 14.69 0.80 18.64
C ASP A 142 15.91 0.30 19.41
N SER A 143 16.28 -0.98 19.23
CA SER A 143 17.48 -1.56 19.85
C SER A 143 18.78 -0.86 19.44
N ILE A 144 18.78 -0.12 18.33
CA ILE A 144 19.94 0.60 17.77
C ILE A 144 19.76 2.12 17.90
N ASP A 145 18.67 2.59 18.53
CA ASP A 145 18.29 4.02 18.61
C ASP A 145 18.32 4.74 17.25
N ASN A 146 17.88 4.05 16.20
CA ASN A 146 17.88 4.59 14.84
C ASN A 146 16.66 5.50 14.62
N PRO A 147 16.81 6.72 14.08
CA PRO A 147 15.69 7.61 13.77
C PRO A 147 14.62 6.99 12.85
N LYS A 148 14.93 5.92 12.10
CA LYS A 148 13.96 5.17 11.29
C LYS A 148 12.91 4.40 12.13
N ALA A 149 13.11 4.25 13.44
CA ALA A 149 12.12 3.65 14.33
C ALA A 149 10.78 4.41 14.29
N ILE A 150 10.82 5.74 14.21
CA ILE A 150 9.58 6.54 14.14
C ILE A 150 8.79 6.26 12.86
N THR A 151 9.47 6.02 11.74
CA THR A 151 8.83 5.67 10.47
C THR A 151 8.18 4.29 10.54
N ALA A 152 8.85 3.32 11.17
CA ALA A 152 8.27 1.99 11.39
C ALA A 152 7.00 2.09 12.26
N LEU A 153 7.05 2.87 13.33
CA LEU A 153 5.87 3.12 14.19
C LEU A 153 4.72 3.77 13.40
N LYS A 154 4.98 4.75 12.52
CA LYS A 154 3.95 5.34 11.64
C LYS A 154 3.25 4.26 10.81
N TYR A 155 4.01 3.37 10.18
CA TYR A 155 3.45 2.31 9.33
C TYR A 155 2.69 1.25 10.14
N MET A 156 3.14 0.91 11.35
CA MET A 156 2.41 0.03 12.26
C MET A 156 1.03 0.61 12.60
N LEU A 157 0.99 1.89 13.01
CA LEU A 157 -0.26 2.58 13.35
C LEU A 157 -1.17 2.67 12.12
N LEU A 158 -0.62 2.98 10.95
CA LEU A 158 -1.37 2.97 9.69
C LEU A 158 -2.01 1.60 9.41
N CYS A 159 -1.27 0.50 9.57
CA CYS A 159 -1.81 -0.84 9.35
C CYS A 159 -3.01 -1.13 10.27
N LYS A 160 -2.92 -0.70 11.54
CA LYS A 160 -4.02 -0.87 12.50
C LYS A 160 -5.24 -0.01 12.18
N ILE A 161 -5.03 1.21 11.65
CA ILE A 161 -6.13 2.05 11.13
C ILE A 161 -6.78 1.36 9.93
N MET A 162 -5.99 0.82 9.00
CA MET A 162 -6.51 0.11 7.81
C MET A 162 -7.22 -1.21 8.15
N LEU A 163 -6.89 -1.84 9.28
CA LEU A 163 -7.59 -3.01 9.82
C LEU A 163 -8.92 -2.66 10.52
N ASN A 164 -9.34 -1.39 10.53
CA ASN A 164 -10.52 -0.90 11.25
C ASN A 164 -10.47 -1.18 12.77
N SER A 165 -9.28 -1.23 13.37
CA SER A 165 -9.08 -1.42 14.81
C SER A 165 -8.43 -0.19 15.44
N PRO A 166 -9.13 0.97 15.49
CA PRO A 166 -8.57 2.20 16.04
C PRO A 166 -8.32 2.14 17.55
N GLU A 167 -8.94 1.19 18.26
CA GLU A 167 -8.73 0.99 19.71
C GLU A 167 -7.32 0.47 20.00
N ASP A 168 -6.83 -0.46 19.17
CA ASP A 168 -5.44 -0.95 19.23
C ASP A 168 -4.45 0.19 19.00
N VAL A 169 -4.78 1.15 18.13
CA VAL A 169 -3.92 2.32 17.85
C VAL A 169 -3.75 3.15 19.12
N GLN A 170 -4.84 3.41 19.85
CA GLN A 170 -4.79 4.18 21.09
C GLN A 170 -4.00 3.44 22.18
N ALA A 171 -4.17 2.12 22.28
CA ALA A 171 -3.41 1.28 23.20
C ALA A 171 -1.91 1.25 22.84
N LEU A 172 -1.56 1.12 21.56
CA LEU A 172 -0.18 1.11 21.08
C LEU A 172 0.53 2.44 21.32
N VAL A 173 -0.11 3.57 21.03
CA VAL A 173 0.47 4.91 21.28
C VAL A 173 0.66 5.14 22.79
N SER A 174 -0.21 4.57 23.63
CA SER A 174 -0.09 4.66 25.09
C SER A 174 0.93 3.67 25.67
N GLY A 175 1.50 2.79 24.84
CA GLY A 175 2.51 1.82 25.23
C GLY A 175 3.85 2.48 25.58
N LYS A 176 4.58 1.89 26.53
CA LYS A 176 5.85 2.42 27.06
C LYS A 176 6.90 2.70 25.97
N LEU A 177 6.98 1.83 24.96
CA LEU A 177 7.91 1.96 23.83
C LEU A 177 7.51 3.09 22.88
N ALA A 178 6.22 3.24 22.58
CA ALA A 178 5.72 4.30 21.71
C ALA A 178 5.81 5.69 22.36
N LEU A 179 5.65 5.77 23.69
CA LEU A 179 5.81 7.02 24.46
C LEU A 179 7.21 7.64 24.32
N ARG A 180 8.25 6.82 24.12
CA ARG A 180 9.62 7.31 23.87
C ARG A 180 9.72 8.08 22.55
N TYR A 181 8.92 7.69 21.57
CA TYR A 181 8.85 8.30 20.24
C TYR A 181 7.60 9.19 20.07
N ALA A 182 7.00 9.63 21.18
CA ALA A 182 5.85 10.52 21.14
C ALA A 182 6.23 11.85 20.47
N GLY A 183 5.39 12.26 19.53
CA GLY A 183 5.55 13.52 18.83
C GLY A 183 4.42 13.78 17.83
N ARG A 184 4.59 14.85 17.06
CA ARG A 184 3.58 15.32 16.10
C ARG A 184 3.16 14.24 15.09
N GLN A 185 4.09 13.38 14.70
CA GLN A 185 3.82 12.25 13.79
C GLN A 185 2.88 11.19 14.40
N THR A 186 3.03 10.88 15.69
CA THR A 186 2.13 9.95 16.39
C THR A 186 0.77 10.59 16.70
N GLU A 187 0.75 11.90 16.97
CA GLU A 187 -0.48 12.66 17.20
C GLU A 187 -1.35 12.73 15.93
N ALA A 188 -0.72 12.96 14.77
CA ALA A 188 -1.42 12.95 13.48
C ALA A 188 -2.18 11.64 13.27
N LEU A 189 -1.51 10.50 13.46
CA LEU A 189 -2.13 9.18 13.29
C LEU A 189 -3.15 8.85 14.38
N LYS A 190 -2.99 9.39 15.60
CA LYS A 190 -3.99 9.29 16.66
C LYS A 190 -5.26 10.07 16.31
N CYS A 191 -5.14 11.29 15.78
CA CYS A 191 -6.27 12.08 15.31
C CYS A 191 -6.99 11.37 14.15
N VAL A 192 -6.25 10.83 13.19
CA VAL A 192 -6.81 10.04 12.08
C VAL A 192 -7.52 8.78 12.59
N ALA A 193 -6.94 8.05 13.54
CA ALA A 193 -7.56 6.89 14.15
C ALA A 193 -8.85 7.24 14.90
N GLN A 194 -8.87 8.37 15.62
CA GLN A 194 -10.07 8.85 16.29
C GLN A 194 -11.17 9.27 15.30
N ALA A 195 -10.81 9.94 14.21
CA ALA A 195 -11.73 10.30 13.14
C ALA A 195 -12.34 9.05 12.49
N SER A 196 -11.51 8.02 12.25
CA SER A 196 -11.95 6.71 11.77
C SER A 196 -12.87 6.00 12.77
N LYS A 197 -12.58 6.06 14.07
CA LYS A 197 -13.43 5.50 15.14
C LYS A 197 -14.79 6.16 15.19
N ASN A 198 -14.82 7.49 15.09
CA ASN A 198 -16.05 8.28 15.13
C ASN A 198 -16.82 8.26 13.80
N ARG A 199 -16.23 7.68 12.74
CA ARG A 199 -16.74 7.71 11.35
C ARG A 199 -17.06 9.13 10.87
N SER A 200 -16.24 10.10 11.31
CA SER A 200 -16.46 11.53 11.06
C SER A 200 -15.54 12.01 9.94
N LEU A 201 -16.12 12.32 8.79
CA LEU A 201 -15.38 12.86 7.64
C LEU A 201 -14.78 14.24 7.95
N ALA A 202 -15.51 15.08 8.69
CA ALA A 202 -15.08 16.43 9.04
C ALA A 202 -13.83 16.42 9.94
N ASP A 203 -13.76 15.50 10.90
CA ASP A 203 -12.59 15.37 11.77
C ASP A 203 -11.38 14.83 10.99
N PHE A 204 -11.63 13.96 10.01
CA PHE A 204 -10.59 13.43 9.13
C PHE A 204 -9.99 14.51 8.23
N GLU A 205 -10.83 15.34 7.61
CA GLU A 205 -10.38 16.45 6.75
C GLU A 205 -9.63 17.53 7.55
N LYS A 206 -10.09 17.82 8.77
CA LYS A 206 -9.38 18.69 9.70
C LYS A 206 -7.99 18.13 10.04
N ALA A 207 -7.91 16.85 10.41
CA ALA A 207 -6.63 16.20 10.69
C ALA A 207 -5.68 16.21 9.47
N LEU A 208 -6.21 16.03 8.27
CA LEU A 208 -5.43 16.07 7.02
C LEU A 208 -4.89 17.47 6.70
N THR A 209 -5.61 18.52 7.11
CA THR A 209 -5.19 19.91 6.95
C THR A 209 -4.13 20.32 7.98
N ASP A 210 -4.34 19.95 9.25
CA ASP A 210 -3.47 20.32 10.37
C ASP A 210 -2.10 19.61 10.34
N TYR A 211 -2.07 18.37 9.82
CA TYR A 211 -0.87 17.51 9.76
C TYR A 211 -0.41 17.22 8.32
N LYS A 212 -0.53 18.21 7.44
CA LYS A 212 -0.23 18.06 6.01
C LYS A 212 1.21 17.59 5.76
N VAL A 213 2.19 18.08 6.52
CA VAL A 213 3.60 17.75 6.35
C VAL A 213 3.83 16.26 6.67
N GLU A 214 3.31 15.80 7.81
CA GLU A 214 3.56 14.44 8.31
C GLU A 214 2.82 13.35 7.50
N LEU A 215 1.68 13.70 6.90
CA LEU A 215 0.80 12.78 6.18
C LEU A 215 1.00 12.81 4.65
N ARG A 216 1.35 13.97 4.06
CA ARG A 216 1.46 14.13 2.61
C ARG A 216 2.88 13.97 2.07
N ASP A 217 3.90 14.27 2.88
CA ASP A 217 5.30 14.11 2.46
C ASP A 217 5.71 12.63 2.38
N ASP A 218 4.98 11.75 3.05
CA ASP A 218 5.16 10.31 3.03
C ASP A 218 4.31 9.66 1.91
N PRO A 219 4.91 9.19 0.80
CA PRO A 219 4.17 8.69 -0.34
C PRO A 219 3.31 7.46 -0.02
N ILE A 220 3.77 6.63 0.92
CA ILE A 220 3.10 5.38 1.32
C ILE A 220 1.84 5.73 2.11
N ILE A 221 1.97 6.59 3.12
CA ILE A 221 0.83 7.05 3.92
C ILE A 221 -0.19 7.76 3.04
N ASN A 222 0.24 8.68 2.17
CA ASN A 222 -0.67 9.41 1.29
C ASN A 222 -1.50 8.49 0.38
N THR A 223 -0.88 7.45 -0.19
CA THR A 223 -1.58 6.47 -1.03
C THR A 223 -2.65 5.70 -0.25
N HIS A 224 -2.36 5.37 1.01
CA HIS A 224 -3.29 4.63 1.87
C HIS A 224 -4.35 5.52 2.52
N LEU A 225 -4.04 6.79 2.79
CA LEU A 225 -5.00 7.79 3.27
C LEU A 225 -6.08 8.08 2.23
N ALA A 226 -5.74 8.11 0.93
CA ALA A 226 -6.75 8.25 -0.13
C ALA A 226 -7.74 7.07 -0.10
N LYS A 227 -7.24 5.84 0.03
CA LYS A 227 -8.08 4.63 0.17
C LYS A 227 -8.90 4.66 1.46
N LEU A 228 -8.33 5.14 2.56
CA LEU A 228 -9.02 5.27 3.84
C LEU A 228 -10.15 6.31 3.75
N TYR A 229 -9.90 7.44 3.09
CA TYR A 229 -10.92 8.46 2.84
C TYR A 229 -12.09 7.91 2.03
N ASP A 230 -11.81 7.15 0.96
CA ASP A 230 -12.85 6.48 0.18
C ASP A 230 -13.69 5.53 1.03
N ASN A 231 -13.04 4.68 1.84
CA ASN A 231 -13.74 3.75 2.73
C ASN A 231 -14.56 4.47 3.80
N LEU A 232 -14.04 5.56 4.37
CA LEU A 232 -14.72 6.34 5.41
C LEU A 232 -15.95 7.05 4.83
N LEU A 233 -15.81 7.61 3.63
CA LEU A 233 -16.91 8.24 2.91
C LEU A 233 -18.02 7.23 2.60
N GLU A 234 -17.66 6.02 2.18
CA GLU A 234 -18.62 4.94 1.93
C GLU A 234 -19.35 4.49 3.20
N GLN A 235 -18.62 4.29 4.31
CA GLN A 235 -19.23 3.92 5.59
C GLN A 235 -20.16 5.03 6.12
N ASN A 236 -19.79 6.30 5.92
CA ASN A 236 -20.62 7.43 6.31
C ASN A 236 -21.86 7.51 5.42
N LEU A 237 -21.72 7.32 4.11
CA LEU A 237 -22.85 7.25 3.17
C LEU A 237 -23.83 6.15 3.55
N ILE A 238 -23.36 4.92 3.82
CA ILE A 238 -24.21 3.79 4.24
C ILE A 238 -25.01 4.16 5.49
N ARG A 239 -24.34 4.74 6.50
CA ARG A 239 -25.00 5.16 7.75
C ARG A 239 -26.07 6.24 7.52
N VAL A 240 -25.82 7.18 6.60
CA VAL A 240 -26.76 8.27 6.31
C VAL A 240 -27.98 7.75 5.53
N ILE A 241 -27.79 6.77 4.64
CA ILE A 241 -28.85 6.25 3.78
C ILE A 241 -29.67 5.12 4.42
N GLU A 242 -29.10 4.36 5.37
CA GLU A 242 -29.72 3.20 6.02
C GLU A 242 -31.16 3.44 6.56
N PRO A 243 -31.50 4.60 7.15
CA PRO A 243 -32.86 4.84 7.65
C PRO A 243 -33.91 5.13 6.57
N PHE A 244 -33.51 5.35 5.31
CA PHE A 244 -34.38 5.90 4.27
C PHE A 244 -34.57 4.93 3.11
N SER A 245 -35.82 4.64 2.73
CA SER A 245 -36.11 3.92 1.48
C SER A 245 -36.03 4.82 0.25
N ARG A 246 -36.28 6.13 0.43
CA ARG A 246 -36.23 7.14 -0.64
C ARG A 246 -35.70 8.45 -0.05
N VAL A 247 -34.62 8.99 -0.61
CA VAL A 247 -33.96 10.18 -0.06
C VAL A 247 -33.47 11.11 -1.17
N GLN A 248 -33.68 12.41 -1.00
CA GLN A 248 -33.15 13.43 -1.92
C GLN A 248 -31.63 13.54 -1.81
N ILE A 249 -30.92 13.61 -2.94
CA ILE A 249 -29.46 13.74 -2.98
C ILE A 249 -29.01 15.05 -2.32
N GLU A 250 -29.81 16.11 -2.42
CA GLU A 250 -29.56 17.39 -1.75
C GLU A 250 -29.55 17.28 -0.22
N HIS A 251 -30.39 16.43 0.35
CA HIS A 251 -30.40 16.18 1.78
C HIS A 251 -29.12 15.44 2.23
N ILE A 252 -28.70 14.42 1.47
CA ILE A 252 -27.46 13.69 1.72
C ILE A 252 -26.24 14.64 1.61
N SER A 253 -26.21 15.46 0.57
CA SER A 253 -25.15 16.45 0.33
C SER A 253 -25.04 17.45 1.49
N SER A 254 -26.17 17.91 2.03
CA SER A 254 -26.20 18.82 3.19
C SER A 254 -25.69 18.17 4.47
N LEU A 255 -26.00 16.89 4.69
CA LEU A 255 -25.54 16.11 5.85
C LEU A 255 -24.04 15.84 5.81
N ILE A 256 -23.50 15.51 4.63
CA ILE A 256 -22.08 15.16 4.45
C ILE A 256 -21.20 16.38 4.19
N LYS A 257 -21.80 17.54 3.86
CA LYS A 257 -21.13 18.79 3.49
C LYS A 257 -20.22 18.67 2.26
N LEU A 258 -20.61 17.82 1.31
CA LEU A 258 -19.94 17.64 0.02
C LEU A 258 -20.85 18.08 -1.12
N SER A 259 -20.28 18.36 -2.29
CA SER A 259 -21.07 18.77 -3.46
C SER A 259 -22.01 17.66 -3.94
N LYS A 260 -23.19 18.03 -4.48
CA LYS A 260 -24.16 17.08 -5.02
C LYS A 260 -23.53 16.15 -6.07
N ALA A 261 -22.68 16.71 -6.94
CA ALA A 261 -22.02 15.96 -8.00
C ALA A 261 -21.04 14.90 -7.47
N GLU A 262 -20.28 15.20 -6.42
CA GLU A 262 -19.37 14.24 -5.81
C GLU A 262 -20.11 13.11 -5.10
N VAL A 263 -21.18 13.46 -4.37
CA VAL A 263 -22.05 12.48 -3.69
C VAL A 263 -22.72 11.57 -4.70
N GLU A 264 -23.26 12.10 -5.79
CA GLU A 264 -23.89 11.31 -6.85
C GLU A 264 -22.89 10.37 -7.53
N ARG A 265 -21.68 10.86 -7.87
CA ARG A 265 -20.62 10.05 -8.44
C ARG A 265 -20.19 8.93 -7.50
N LYS A 266 -20.13 9.18 -6.19
CA LYS A 266 -19.75 8.15 -5.21
C LYS A 266 -20.86 7.13 -5.00
N LEU A 267 -22.12 7.57 -4.91
CA LEU A 267 -23.29 6.69 -4.82
C LEU A 267 -23.40 5.80 -6.06
N SER A 268 -23.17 6.32 -7.26
CA SER A 268 -23.20 5.51 -8.49
C SER A 268 -22.08 4.46 -8.50
N GLN A 269 -20.87 4.82 -8.04
CA GLN A 269 -19.79 3.86 -7.84
C GLN A 269 -20.17 2.76 -6.83
N MET A 270 -20.79 3.12 -5.70
CA MET A 270 -21.20 2.14 -4.68
C MET A 270 -22.30 1.18 -5.15
N ILE A 271 -23.22 1.66 -5.99
CA ILE A 271 -24.25 0.83 -6.63
C ILE A 271 -23.60 -0.15 -7.62
N LEU A 272 -22.65 0.32 -8.45
CA LEU A 272 -21.90 -0.53 -9.38
C LEU A 272 -21.06 -1.60 -8.65
N ASP A 273 -20.45 -1.22 -7.53
CA ASP A 273 -19.69 -2.13 -6.66
C ASP A 273 -20.58 -3.09 -5.85
N LYS A 274 -21.92 -3.01 -6.00
CA LYS A 274 -22.91 -3.80 -5.25
C LYS A 274 -22.79 -3.70 -3.73
N LYS A 275 -22.37 -2.54 -3.20
CA LYS A 275 -22.27 -2.31 -1.74
C LYS A 275 -23.63 -2.14 -1.07
N PHE A 276 -24.60 -1.60 -1.81
CA PHE A 276 -26.00 -1.56 -1.43
C PHE A 276 -26.86 -1.64 -2.69
N HIS A 277 -28.12 -2.02 -2.53
CA HIS A 277 -29.07 -2.13 -3.64
C HIS A 277 -29.87 -0.82 -3.75
N GLY A 278 -29.65 -0.08 -4.82
CA GLY A 278 -30.38 1.16 -5.05
C GLY A 278 -30.27 1.65 -6.48
N ILE A 279 -31.16 2.57 -6.84
CA ILE A 279 -31.14 3.26 -8.13
C ILE A 279 -31.13 4.77 -7.89
N LEU A 280 -30.34 5.46 -8.71
CA LEU A 280 -30.30 6.92 -8.74
C LEU A 280 -31.26 7.42 -9.82
N ASP A 281 -32.28 8.15 -9.40
CA ASP A 281 -33.17 8.89 -10.30
C ASP A 281 -32.61 10.31 -10.48
N GLN A 282 -31.94 10.56 -11.61
CA GLN A 282 -31.36 11.86 -11.94
C GLN A 282 -32.41 12.92 -12.28
N GLY A 283 -33.61 12.53 -12.73
CA GLY A 283 -34.66 13.49 -13.09
C GLY A 283 -35.22 14.18 -11.85
N GLU A 284 -35.57 13.39 -10.84
CA GLU A 284 -36.10 13.89 -9.56
C GLU A 284 -35.00 14.20 -8.53
N GLY A 285 -33.76 13.78 -8.78
CA GLY A 285 -32.63 13.97 -7.86
C GLY A 285 -32.73 13.13 -6.58
N VAL A 286 -33.23 11.90 -6.71
CA VAL A 286 -33.58 11.03 -5.58
C VAL A 286 -32.84 9.69 -5.66
N LEU A 287 -32.32 9.24 -4.52
CA LEU A 287 -31.83 7.88 -4.32
C LEU A 287 -32.99 7.01 -3.81
N ILE A 288 -33.28 5.91 -4.50
CA ILE A 288 -34.23 4.89 -4.07
C ILE A 288 -33.42 3.66 -3.66
N ILE A 289 -33.63 3.20 -2.44
CA ILE A 289 -32.95 2.03 -1.86
C ILE A 289 -33.95 0.87 -1.88
N PHE A 290 -33.48 -0.27 -2.35
CA PHE A 290 -34.25 -1.51 -2.37
C PHE A 290 -33.69 -2.47 -1.32
N ASP A 291 -34.57 -3.27 -0.75
CA ASP A 291 -34.16 -4.46 -0.03
C ASP A 291 -33.53 -5.45 -1.02
N GLU A 292 -32.64 -6.32 -0.53
CA GLU A 292 -32.03 -7.35 -1.35
C GLU A 292 -33.12 -8.17 -2.06
N PRO A 293 -33.18 -8.14 -3.41
CA PRO A 293 -34.18 -8.91 -4.11
C PRO A 293 -33.89 -10.40 -3.86
N PRO A 294 -34.86 -11.18 -3.35
CA PRO A 294 -34.67 -12.61 -3.17
C PRO A 294 -34.42 -13.23 -4.54
N VAL A 295 -33.21 -13.76 -4.75
CA VAL A 295 -32.91 -14.52 -5.96
C VAL A 295 -33.66 -15.83 -5.87
N ASP A 296 -34.75 -15.94 -6.63
CA ASP A 296 -35.53 -17.15 -6.66
C ASP A 296 -34.73 -18.25 -7.37
N LYS A 297 -34.30 -19.25 -6.58
CA LYS A 297 -33.57 -20.43 -7.06
C LYS A 297 -34.33 -21.18 -8.15
N THR A 298 -35.65 -21.01 -8.23
CA THR A 298 -36.47 -21.58 -9.30
C THR A 298 -36.15 -20.98 -10.66
N TYR A 299 -35.82 -19.68 -10.77
CA TYR A 299 -35.42 -19.09 -12.06
C TYR A 299 -34.05 -19.58 -12.52
N GLU A 300 -33.10 -19.75 -11.61
CA GLU A 300 -31.78 -20.30 -11.93
C GLU A 300 -31.90 -21.76 -12.42
N ALA A 301 -32.66 -22.59 -11.72
CA ALA A 301 -32.93 -23.97 -12.14
C ALA A 301 -33.70 -24.03 -13.48
N ALA A 302 -34.63 -23.10 -13.73
CA ALA A 302 -35.33 -23.01 -15.01
C ALA A 302 -34.37 -22.66 -16.17
N LEU A 303 -33.43 -21.74 -15.95
CA LEU A 303 -32.41 -21.40 -16.95
C LEU A 303 -31.44 -22.57 -17.21
N GLU A 304 -31.01 -23.27 -16.17
CA GLU A 304 -30.17 -24.46 -16.32
C GLU A 304 -30.88 -25.58 -17.09
N THR A 305 -32.17 -25.81 -16.79
CA THR A 305 -32.96 -26.84 -17.49
C THR A 305 -33.16 -26.49 -18.97
N ILE A 306 -33.40 -25.21 -19.31
CA ILE A 306 -33.45 -24.73 -20.70
C ILE A 306 -32.12 -24.98 -21.42
N GLN A 307 -30.98 -24.66 -20.80
CA GLN A 307 -29.67 -24.93 -21.39
C GLN A 307 -29.40 -26.43 -21.58
N ASN A 308 -29.79 -27.25 -20.60
CA ASN A 308 -29.64 -28.70 -20.68
C ASN A 308 -30.51 -29.29 -21.79
N MET A 309 -31.73 -28.79 -21.97
CA MET A 309 -32.59 -29.18 -23.08
C MET A 309 -31.98 -28.83 -24.45
N SER A 310 -31.38 -27.65 -24.60
CA SER A 310 -30.65 -27.29 -25.83
C SER A 310 -29.53 -28.29 -26.14
N LYS A 311 -28.71 -28.64 -25.13
CA LYS A 311 -27.62 -29.64 -25.30
C LYS A 311 -28.14 -31.02 -25.69
N VAL A 312 -29.31 -31.41 -25.20
CA VAL A 312 -29.97 -32.68 -25.58
C VAL A 312 -30.40 -32.64 -27.04
N VAL A 313 -30.98 -31.53 -27.51
CA VAL A 313 -31.36 -31.36 -28.93
C VAL A 313 -30.13 -31.46 -29.84
N ASP A 314 -29.03 -30.77 -29.49
CA ASP A 314 -27.77 -30.86 -30.26
C ASP A 314 -27.20 -32.28 -30.30
N SER A 315 -27.28 -32.99 -29.17
CA SER A 315 -26.85 -34.39 -29.06
C SER A 315 -27.71 -35.32 -29.91
N LEU A 316 -29.01 -35.06 -30.01
CA LEU A 316 -29.92 -35.82 -30.87
C LEU A 316 -29.61 -35.61 -32.36
N TYR A 317 -29.35 -34.38 -32.80
CA TYR A 317 -28.91 -34.09 -34.16
C TYR A 317 -27.61 -34.82 -34.52
N ASN A 318 -26.63 -34.81 -33.61
CA ASN A 318 -25.36 -35.52 -33.81
C ASN A 318 -25.53 -37.03 -33.88
N LYS A 319 -26.43 -37.60 -33.08
CA LYS A 319 -26.74 -39.05 -33.11
C LYS A 319 -27.49 -39.43 -34.39
N ALA A 320 -28.45 -38.62 -34.84
CA ALA A 320 -29.17 -38.85 -36.08
C ALA A 320 -28.23 -38.81 -37.31
N LYS A 321 -27.30 -37.86 -37.34
CA LYS A 321 -26.27 -37.75 -38.39
C LYS A 321 -25.28 -38.92 -38.43
N LYS A 322 -25.15 -39.70 -37.35
CA LYS A 322 -24.31 -40.92 -37.34
C LYS A 322 -25.04 -42.17 -37.85
N LEU A 323 -26.37 -42.11 -37.96
CA LEU A 323 -27.22 -43.22 -38.42
C LEU A 323 -27.58 -43.10 -39.92
N THR A 324 -27.24 -41.97 -40.55
CA THR A 324 -27.36 -41.72 -42.00
C THR A 324 -25.96 -41.63 -42.60
#